data_AF-A0A1T4PDH8-F1
#
_entry.id   AF-A0A1T4PDH8-F1
#
_cell.length_a   1.000
_cell.length_b   1.000
_cell.length_c   1.000
_cell.angle_alpha   90.00
_cell.angle_beta   90.00
_cell.angle_gamma   90.00
#
_symmetry.space_group_name_H-M   'P 1'
#
loop_
_entity.id
_entity.type
_entity.pdbx_description
1 polymer ?
#
loop_
_entity_poly.entity_id
_entity_poly.type
_entity_poly.pdbx_seq_one_letter_code
_entity_poly.pdbx_strand_id
1 'polypeptide(L)'
;MKKKKKENCIIKSVIIGNFGHIVLSFITGIIIHIMANFESLSFYEGFKNAILFILFILTLGFWFYMGILSTKYDREDIYKTGIITAIISILPAAFFTIISSVFSIYLRNADGLTIWNAFYIFGGPTLFWHRPFSFIIQLVVSSGFKGNGYFIYFIDLLLIALVIFTGAIFFGTSKNKRIVSEKSFHKNKKENPIAG
;
A
#
# COMPACT_ATOMS: atom_id res chain seq x y z
N MET A 1 -10.52 -27.18 6.35
CA MET A 1 -11.03 -25.95 7.01
C MET A 1 -10.02 -24.80 7.14
N LYS A 2 -8.73 -25.05 7.44
CA LYS A 2 -7.72 -23.98 7.60
C LYS A 2 -7.37 -23.21 6.31
N LYS A 3 -7.28 -23.90 5.15
CA LYS A 3 -6.98 -23.28 3.84
C LYS A 3 -8.02 -22.23 3.41
N LYS A 4 -9.32 -22.58 3.49
CA LYS A 4 -10.43 -21.64 3.21
C LYS A 4 -10.43 -20.42 4.14
N LYS A 5 -10.06 -20.58 5.42
CA LYS A 5 -9.92 -19.45 6.36
C LYS A 5 -8.73 -18.54 6.01
N LYS A 6 -7.62 -19.11 5.53
CA LYS A 6 -6.44 -18.36 5.05
C LYS A 6 -6.78 -17.54 3.80
N GLU A 7 -7.35 -18.16 2.78
CA GLU A 7 -7.76 -17.49 1.54
C GLU A 7 -8.76 -16.36 1.81
N ASN A 8 -9.79 -16.62 2.63
CA ASN A 8 -10.75 -15.59 3.03
C ASN A 8 -10.09 -14.43 3.79
N CYS A 9 -9.03 -14.68 4.56
CA CYS A 9 -8.32 -13.63 5.29
C CYS A 9 -7.52 -12.74 4.35
N ILE A 10 -6.82 -13.32 3.38
CA ILE A 10 -6.08 -12.58 2.35
C ILE A 10 -7.05 -11.68 1.58
N ILE A 11 -8.13 -12.26 1.05
CA ILE A 11 -9.13 -11.53 0.26
C ILE A 11 -9.76 -10.41 1.10
N LYS A 12 -10.17 -10.70 2.34
CA LYS A 12 -10.77 -9.70 3.22
C LYS A 12 -9.80 -8.57 3.53
N SER A 13 -8.53 -8.87 3.81
CA SER A 13 -7.51 -7.85 4.02
C SER A 13 -7.29 -6.99 2.77
N VAL A 14 -7.24 -7.59 1.58
CA VAL A 14 -7.07 -6.83 0.33
C VAL A 14 -8.25 -5.90 0.08
N ILE A 15 -9.48 -6.39 0.28
CA ILE A 15 -10.70 -5.58 0.09
C ILE A 15 -10.73 -4.43 1.09
N ILE A 16 -10.55 -4.71 2.39
CA ILE A 16 -10.50 -3.67 3.44
C ILE A 16 -9.36 -2.68 3.16
N GLY A 17 -8.21 -3.17 2.70
CA GLY A 17 -7.04 -2.36 2.36
C GLY A 17 -7.38 -1.35 1.27
N ASN A 18 -7.94 -1.83 0.16
CA ASN A 18 -8.32 -0.95 -0.95
C ASN A 18 -9.45 0.02 -0.58
N PHE A 19 -10.49 -0.41 0.15
CA PHE A 19 -11.54 0.50 0.62
C PHE A 19 -11.00 1.55 1.59
N GLY A 20 -10.16 1.16 2.55
CA GLY A 20 -9.50 2.09 3.46
C GLY A 20 -8.59 3.07 2.73
N HIS A 21 -7.87 2.61 1.72
CA HIS A 21 -7.04 3.46 0.87
C HIS A 21 -7.84 4.48 0.06
N ILE A 22 -9.01 4.10 -0.44
CA ILE A 22 -9.95 5.04 -1.09
C ILE A 22 -10.38 6.14 -0.11
N VAL A 23 -10.72 5.77 1.13
CA VAL A 23 -11.07 6.74 2.18
C VAL A 23 -9.89 7.65 2.50
N LEU A 24 -8.67 7.11 2.67
CA LEU A 24 -7.44 7.90 2.88
C LEU A 24 -7.17 8.86 1.73
N SER A 25 -7.38 8.43 0.48
CA SER A 25 -7.23 9.25 -0.71
C SER A 25 -8.25 10.39 -0.76
N PHE A 26 -9.48 10.13 -0.33
CA PHE A 26 -10.51 11.15 -0.21
C PHE A 26 -10.18 12.17 0.89
N ILE A 27 -9.79 11.71 2.08
CA ILE A 27 -9.35 12.55 3.20
C ILE A 27 -8.16 13.42 2.78
N THR A 28 -7.16 12.83 2.10
CA THR A 28 -6.01 13.57 1.58
C THR A 28 -6.45 14.66 0.61
N GLY A 29 -7.41 14.38 -0.26
CA GLY A 29 -7.99 15.38 -1.16
C GLY A 29 -8.64 16.55 -0.43
N ILE A 30 -9.44 16.27 0.60
CA ILE A 30 -10.06 17.32 1.43
C ILE A 30 -8.99 18.16 2.12
N ILE A 31 -7.98 17.50 2.73
CA ILE A 31 -6.90 18.20 3.43
C ILE A 31 -6.17 19.13 2.46
N ILE A 32 -5.73 18.63 1.29
CA ILE A 32 -5.05 19.45 0.29
C ILE A 32 -5.93 20.64 -0.16
N HIS A 33 -7.23 20.42 -0.35
CA HIS A 33 -8.15 21.50 -0.71
C HIS A 33 -8.26 22.57 0.38
N ILE A 34 -8.38 22.17 1.65
CA ILE A 34 -8.39 23.10 2.79
C ILE A 34 -7.06 23.87 2.86
N MET A 35 -5.94 23.19 2.60
CA MET A 35 -4.61 23.79 2.63
C MET A 35 -4.44 24.90 1.58
N ALA A 36 -5.09 24.80 0.42
CA ALA A 36 -5.02 25.82 -0.62
C ALA A 36 -5.48 27.21 -0.12
N ASN A 37 -6.34 27.28 0.89
CA ASN A 37 -6.76 28.55 1.50
C ASN A 37 -5.61 29.28 2.24
N PHE A 38 -4.50 28.61 2.49
CA PHE A 38 -3.33 29.13 3.20
C PHE A 38 -2.15 29.42 2.26
N GLU A 39 -2.35 29.35 0.94
CA GLU A 39 -1.28 29.50 -0.07
C GLU A 39 -0.53 30.84 0.01
N SER A 40 -1.18 31.90 0.50
CA SER A 40 -0.58 33.23 0.67
C SER A 40 0.40 33.34 1.85
N LEU A 41 0.47 32.33 2.73
CA LEU A 41 1.33 32.36 3.91
C LEU A 41 2.76 31.98 3.57
N SER A 42 3.74 32.72 4.11
CA SER A 42 5.17 32.50 3.85
C SER A 42 5.69 31.11 4.26
N PHE A 43 5.01 30.44 5.18
CA PHE A 43 5.34 29.09 5.66
C PHE A 43 4.54 27.97 4.97
N TYR A 44 3.70 28.30 3.98
CA TYR A 44 2.76 27.37 3.35
C TYR A 44 3.44 26.10 2.82
N GLU A 45 4.51 26.23 2.03
CA GLU A 45 5.18 25.06 1.43
C GLU A 45 5.79 24.13 2.49
N GLY A 46 6.36 24.69 3.57
CA GLY A 46 6.87 23.89 4.69
C GLY A 46 5.75 23.12 5.41
N PHE A 47 4.64 23.81 5.68
CA PHE A 47 3.45 23.21 6.32
C PHE A 47 2.79 22.13 5.45
N LYS A 48 2.67 22.38 4.14
CA LYS A 48 2.20 21.42 3.13
C LYS A 48 3.04 20.17 3.09
N ASN A 49 4.36 20.31 3.00
CA ASN A 49 5.25 19.16 2.94
C ASN A 49 5.19 18.33 4.24
N ALA A 50 5.08 18.98 5.40
CA ALA A 50 4.91 18.30 6.69
C ALA A 50 3.62 17.49 6.75
N ILE A 51 2.49 18.06 6.33
CA ILE A 51 1.19 17.35 6.29
C ILE A 51 1.23 16.19 5.31
N LEU A 52 1.75 16.40 4.09
CA LEU A 52 1.86 15.35 3.08
C LEU A 52 2.77 14.21 3.58
N PHE A 53 3.86 14.51 4.29
CA PHE A 53 4.71 13.51 4.92
C PHE A 53 3.96 12.70 6.00
N ILE A 54 3.17 13.36 6.86
CA ILE A 54 2.38 12.66 7.88
C ILE A 54 1.36 11.72 7.23
N LEU A 55 0.63 12.19 6.21
CA LEU A 55 -0.34 11.37 5.46
C LEU A 55 0.33 10.18 4.76
N PHE A 56 1.52 10.41 4.21
CA PHE A 56 2.35 9.35 3.64
C PHE A 56 2.69 8.27 4.68
N ILE A 57 3.24 8.65 5.83
CA ILE A 57 3.59 7.70 6.90
C ILE A 57 2.36 6.94 7.42
N LEU A 58 1.23 7.63 7.61
CA LEU A 58 -0.03 6.99 8.02
C LEU A 58 -0.50 5.96 6.99
N THR A 59 -0.39 6.28 5.71
CA THR A 59 -0.75 5.37 4.61
C THR A 59 0.16 4.14 4.59
N LEU A 60 1.47 4.31 4.78
CA LEU A 60 2.39 3.17 4.91
C LEU A 60 2.05 2.31 6.14
N GLY A 61 1.80 2.93 7.29
CA GLY A 61 1.42 2.23 8.52
C GLY A 61 0.12 1.44 8.35
N PHE A 62 -0.86 1.99 7.63
CA PHE A 62 -2.11 1.30 7.30
C PHE A 62 -1.86 0.05 6.44
N TRP A 63 -1.08 0.16 5.35
CA TRP A 63 -0.78 -0.99 4.49
C TRP A 63 0.10 -2.03 5.19
N PHE A 64 1.02 -1.61 6.05
CA PHE A 64 1.80 -2.50 6.90
C PHE A 64 0.87 -3.35 7.79
N TYR A 65 -0.13 -2.70 8.40
CA TYR A 65 -1.14 -3.37 9.21
C TYR A 65 -2.00 -4.36 8.39
N MET A 66 -2.35 -4.04 7.15
CA MET A 66 -3.04 -4.99 6.26
C MET A 66 -2.19 -6.24 5.97
N GLY A 67 -0.87 -6.06 5.83
CA GLY A 67 0.10 -7.16 5.79
C GLY A 67 0.03 -8.07 7.02
N ILE A 68 0.03 -7.49 8.23
CA ILE A 68 -0.12 -8.24 9.49
C ILE A 68 -1.45 -9.01 9.54
N LEU A 69 -2.54 -8.36 9.15
CA LEU A 69 -3.87 -8.98 9.18
C LEU A 69 -3.95 -10.17 8.23
N SER A 70 -3.34 -10.08 7.05
CA SER A 70 -3.38 -11.15 6.04
C SER A 70 -2.77 -12.47 6.51
N THR A 71 -1.76 -12.42 7.39
CA THR A 71 -1.07 -13.61 7.91
C THR A 71 -1.63 -14.09 9.25
N LYS A 72 -2.73 -13.51 9.76
CA LYS A 72 -3.30 -13.84 11.08
C LYS A 72 -3.58 -15.34 11.26
N TYR A 73 -3.96 -16.04 10.19
CA TYR A 73 -4.29 -17.47 10.20
C TYR A 73 -3.28 -18.35 9.47
N ASP A 74 -2.18 -17.78 8.97
CA ASP A 74 -1.13 -18.53 8.29
C ASP A 74 0.10 -18.70 9.19
N ARG A 75 0.56 -19.94 9.31
CA ARG A 75 1.64 -20.32 10.23
C ARG A 75 2.80 -21.03 9.53
N GLU A 76 2.56 -21.56 8.33
CA GLU A 76 3.52 -22.42 7.64
C GLU A 76 4.16 -21.69 6.45
N ASP A 77 3.39 -20.85 5.74
CA ASP A 77 3.82 -20.21 4.47
C ASP A 77 3.69 -18.67 4.49
N ILE A 78 4.19 -18.03 5.56
CA ILE A 78 4.06 -16.58 5.78
C ILE A 78 4.62 -15.77 4.61
N TYR A 79 5.77 -16.17 4.05
CA TYR A 79 6.40 -15.48 2.91
C TYR A 79 5.51 -15.51 1.67
N LYS A 80 4.99 -16.69 1.32
CA LYS A 80 4.11 -16.87 0.17
C LYS A 80 2.81 -16.06 0.34
N THR A 81 2.24 -16.06 1.55
CA THR A 81 1.04 -15.28 1.84
C THR A 81 1.29 -13.78 1.80
N GLY A 82 2.44 -13.32 2.31
CA GLY A 82 2.85 -11.92 2.21
C GLY A 82 2.97 -11.46 0.76
N ILE A 83 3.65 -12.26 -0.09
CA ILE A 83 3.81 -11.96 -1.53
C ILE A 83 2.46 -11.94 -2.23
N ILE A 84 1.63 -12.97 -2.04
CA ILE A 84 0.30 -13.03 -2.66
C ILE A 84 -0.56 -11.84 -2.23
N THR A 85 -0.56 -11.51 -0.95
CA THR A 85 -1.33 -10.35 -0.43
C THR A 85 -0.81 -9.05 -1.04
N ALA A 86 0.50 -8.85 -1.09
CA ALA A 86 1.11 -7.67 -1.68
C ALA A 86 0.70 -7.50 -3.16
N ILE A 87 0.84 -8.56 -3.97
CA ILE A 87 0.50 -8.54 -5.39
C ILE A 87 -0.99 -8.23 -5.60
N ILE A 88 -1.90 -8.95 -4.93
CA ILE A 88 -3.35 -8.76 -5.11
C ILE A 88 -3.76 -7.37 -4.60
N SER A 89 -3.11 -6.84 -3.56
CA SER A 89 -3.43 -5.50 -3.02
C SER A 89 -3.15 -4.38 -4.01
N ILE A 90 -2.05 -4.45 -4.74
CA ILE A 90 -1.66 -3.41 -5.70
C ILE A 90 -2.27 -3.60 -7.09
N LEU A 91 -2.77 -4.80 -7.41
CA LEU A 91 -3.22 -5.16 -8.74
C LEU A 91 -4.25 -4.19 -9.35
N PRO A 92 -5.29 -3.73 -8.61
CA PRO A 92 -6.25 -2.78 -9.18
C PRO A 92 -5.58 -1.46 -9.60
N ALA A 93 -4.72 -0.91 -8.76
CA ALA A 93 -4.02 0.34 -9.07
C ALA A 93 -2.98 0.15 -10.18
N ALA A 94 -2.24 -0.97 -10.14
CA ALA A 94 -1.27 -1.33 -11.18
C ALA A 94 -1.92 -1.44 -12.56
N PHE A 95 -3.13 -2.01 -12.64
CA PHE A 95 -3.89 -2.09 -13.89
C PHE A 95 -4.15 -0.69 -14.48
N PHE A 96 -4.71 0.24 -13.69
CA PHE A 96 -4.96 1.61 -14.16
C PHE A 96 -3.66 2.35 -14.48
N THR A 97 -2.60 2.17 -13.69
CA THR A 97 -1.31 2.83 -13.93
C THR A 97 -0.64 2.35 -15.22
N ILE A 98 -0.68 1.04 -15.51
CA ILE A 98 -0.17 0.47 -16.77
C ILE A 98 -0.96 1.04 -17.95
N ILE A 99 -2.30 1.01 -17.88
CA ILE A 99 -3.15 1.54 -18.95
C ILE A 99 -2.86 3.03 -19.16
N SER A 100 -2.86 3.84 -18.11
CA SER A 100 -2.56 5.27 -18.19
C SER A 100 -1.18 5.54 -18.81
N SER A 101 -0.17 4.75 -18.45
CA SER A 101 1.18 4.85 -19.03
C SER A 101 1.19 4.52 -20.52
N VAL A 102 0.54 3.43 -20.93
CA VAL A 102 0.46 3.01 -22.34
C VAL A 102 -0.31 4.05 -23.17
N PHE A 103 -1.48 4.47 -22.71
CA PHE A 103 -2.30 5.47 -23.42
C PHE A 103 -1.60 6.83 -23.49
N SER A 104 -0.79 7.22 -22.50
CA SER A 104 -0.01 8.46 -22.58
C SER A 104 0.94 8.51 -23.78
N ILE A 105 1.40 7.35 -24.28
CA ILE A 105 2.26 7.25 -25.45
C ILE A 105 1.43 7.36 -26.73
N TYR A 106 0.31 6.65 -26.81
CA TYR A 106 -0.54 6.61 -28.01
C TYR A 106 -1.32 7.90 -28.26
N LEU A 107 -1.69 8.61 -27.20
CA LEU A 107 -2.52 9.82 -27.28
C LEU A 107 -1.73 11.09 -27.60
N ARG A 108 -0.42 11.00 -27.82
CA ARG A 108 0.45 12.16 -28.04
C ARG A 108 0.03 13.02 -29.24
N ASN A 109 -0.62 12.42 -30.24
CA ASN A 109 -1.11 13.07 -31.45
C ASN A 109 -2.65 13.04 -31.56
N ALA A 110 -3.36 12.64 -30.50
CA ALA A 110 -4.82 12.61 -30.50
C ALA A 110 -5.40 14.02 -30.28
N ASP A 111 -6.66 14.21 -30.65
CA ASP A 111 -7.37 15.45 -30.38
C ASP A 111 -7.63 15.62 -28.86
N GLY A 112 -7.87 16.87 -28.45
CA GLY A 112 -8.03 17.23 -27.04
C GLY A 112 -9.19 16.51 -26.33
N LEU A 113 -10.30 16.21 -27.04
CA LEU A 113 -11.44 15.52 -26.45
C LEU A 113 -11.10 14.05 -26.17
N THR A 114 -10.40 13.39 -27.09
CA THR A 114 -9.91 12.02 -26.88
C THR A 114 -8.93 11.92 -25.72
N ILE A 115 -7.99 12.87 -25.61
CA ILE A 115 -7.05 12.95 -24.47
C ILE A 115 -7.82 13.13 -23.15
N TRP A 116 -8.81 14.02 -23.13
CA TRP A 116 -9.61 14.33 -21.95
C TRP A 116 -10.45 13.13 -21.47
N ASN A 117 -11.08 12.42 -22.41
CA ASN A 117 -11.85 11.22 -22.09
C ASN A 117 -10.94 10.11 -21.54
N ALA A 118 -9.79 9.88 -22.16
CA ALA A 118 -8.83 8.88 -21.68
C ALA A 118 -8.29 9.22 -20.29
N PHE A 119 -8.06 10.51 -20.01
CA PHE A 119 -7.68 10.96 -18.68
C PHE A 119 -8.75 10.61 -17.63
N TYR A 120 -10.03 10.90 -17.88
CA TYR A 120 -11.07 10.58 -16.89
C TYR A 120 -11.26 9.08 -16.66
N ILE A 121 -11.17 8.27 -17.71
CA ILE A 121 -11.42 6.84 -17.62
C ILE A 121 -10.25 6.11 -16.94
N PHE A 122 -9.00 6.54 -17.18
CA PHE A 122 -7.81 5.82 -16.71
C PHE A 122 -6.92 6.66 -15.79
N GLY A 123 -6.60 7.90 -16.20
CA GLY A 123 -5.72 8.79 -15.45
C GLY A 123 -6.28 9.27 -14.11
N GLY A 124 -7.59 9.54 -14.04
CA GLY A 124 -8.29 9.96 -12.84
C GLY A 124 -8.22 8.92 -11.72
N PRO A 125 -8.63 7.66 -11.97
CA PRO A 125 -8.47 6.56 -11.02
C PRO A 125 -7.02 6.36 -10.57
N THR A 126 -6.04 6.43 -11.49
CA THR A 126 -4.61 6.38 -11.15
C THR A 126 -4.24 7.51 -10.19
N LEU A 127 -4.48 8.78 -10.56
CA LEU A 127 -4.15 9.94 -9.73
C LEU A 127 -4.81 9.89 -8.35
N PHE A 128 -6.07 9.45 -8.30
CA PHE A 128 -6.79 9.34 -7.05
C PHE A 128 -6.13 8.33 -6.12
N TRP A 129 -5.78 7.14 -6.60
CA TRP A 129 -5.12 6.12 -5.79
C TRP A 129 -3.73 6.58 -5.33
N HIS A 130 -3.00 7.31 -6.16
CA HIS A 130 -1.66 7.81 -5.83
C HIS A 130 -1.67 9.05 -4.92
N ARG A 131 -2.82 9.66 -4.67
CA ARG A 131 -2.94 10.93 -3.93
C ARG A 131 -2.31 10.90 -2.52
N PRO A 132 -2.47 9.86 -1.68
CA PRO A 132 -1.80 9.80 -0.37
C PRO A 132 -0.27 9.77 -0.44
N PHE A 133 0.31 9.51 -1.62
CA PHE A 133 1.75 9.48 -1.86
C PHE A 133 2.28 10.77 -2.53
N SER A 134 1.49 11.84 -2.54
CA SER A 134 1.89 13.12 -3.17
C SER A 134 3.23 13.68 -2.64
N PHE A 135 3.62 13.31 -1.41
CA PHE A 135 4.94 13.63 -0.86
C PHE A 135 6.10 13.03 -1.69
N ILE A 136 5.97 11.80 -2.20
CA ILE A 136 7.00 11.16 -3.04
C ILE A 136 7.19 11.96 -4.33
N ILE A 137 6.10 12.43 -4.94
CA ILE A 137 6.18 13.26 -6.15
C ILE A 137 7.01 14.53 -5.87
N GLN A 138 6.81 15.18 -4.72
CA GLN A 138 7.60 16.35 -4.34
C GLN A 138 9.08 16.03 -4.16
N LEU A 139 9.42 14.89 -3.54
CA LEU A 139 10.82 14.44 -3.41
C LEU A 139 11.46 14.15 -4.77
N VAL A 140 10.75 13.46 -5.65
CA VAL A 140 11.30 13.10 -6.98
C VAL A 140 11.46 14.34 -7.85
N VAL A 141 10.47 15.24 -7.88
CA VAL A 141 10.56 16.49 -8.63
C VAL A 141 11.68 17.39 -8.09
N SER A 142 11.81 17.53 -6.77
CA SER A 142 12.89 18.33 -6.16
C SER A 142 14.28 17.73 -6.37
N SER A 143 14.40 16.41 -6.58
CA SER A 143 15.68 15.76 -6.93
C SER A 143 16.15 16.01 -8.37
N GLY A 144 15.35 16.71 -9.19
CA GLY A 144 15.69 17.03 -10.58
C GLY A 144 15.44 15.88 -11.58
N PHE A 145 14.76 14.82 -11.15
CA PHE A 145 14.43 13.68 -12.02
C PHE A 145 13.37 14.07 -13.06
N LYS A 146 13.75 14.09 -14.34
CA LYS A 146 12.88 14.40 -15.49
C LYS A 146 12.36 13.14 -16.19
N GLY A 147 11.81 12.19 -15.43
CA GLY A 147 11.17 10.99 -16.00
C GLY A 147 9.73 11.23 -16.43
N ASN A 148 9.13 10.24 -17.11
CA ASN A 148 7.70 10.21 -17.35
C ASN A 148 6.97 10.25 -15.99
N GLY A 149 6.01 11.16 -15.79
CA GLY A 149 5.29 11.33 -14.53
C GLY A 149 4.61 10.04 -14.03
N TYR A 150 4.24 9.14 -14.94
CA TYR A 150 3.68 7.82 -14.58
C TYR A 150 4.71 6.87 -13.93
N PHE A 151 6.01 7.09 -14.10
CA PHE A 151 7.05 6.25 -13.48
C PHE A 151 6.98 6.30 -11.95
N ILE A 152 6.68 7.49 -11.38
CA ILE A 152 6.59 7.69 -9.93
C ILE A 152 5.49 6.80 -9.32
N TYR A 153 4.39 6.57 -10.03
CA TYR A 153 3.31 5.71 -9.58
C TYR A 153 3.74 4.25 -9.44
N PHE A 154 4.68 3.77 -10.26
CA PHE A 154 5.24 2.43 -10.05
C PHE A 154 6.08 2.35 -8.77
N ILE A 155 6.75 3.43 -8.38
CA ILE A 155 7.49 3.50 -7.10
C ILE A 155 6.50 3.36 -5.93
N ASP A 156 5.37 4.05 -5.96
CA ASP A 156 4.34 3.95 -4.92
C ASP A 156 3.79 2.52 -4.80
N LEU A 157 3.51 1.86 -5.95
CA LEU A 157 3.02 0.48 -5.97
C LEU A 157 4.04 -0.49 -5.39
N LEU A 158 5.32 -0.35 -5.77
CA LEU A 158 6.40 -1.17 -5.24
C LEU A 158 6.60 -0.94 -3.73
N LEU A 159 6.52 0.32 -3.29
CA LEU A 159 6.62 0.66 -1.88
C LEU A 159 5.48 0.03 -1.06
N ILE A 160 4.24 0.10 -1.55
CA ILE A 160 3.10 -0.54 -0.88
C ILE A 160 3.25 -2.06 -0.86
N ALA A 161 3.65 -2.68 -1.96
CA ALA A 161 3.91 -4.12 -1.99
C ALA A 161 4.98 -4.53 -0.95
N LEU A 162 6.07 -3.77 -0.86
CA LEU A 162 7.15 -3.99 0.10
C LEU A 162 6.66 -3.83 1.55
N VAL A 163 5.86 -2.80 1.82
CA VAL A 163 5.32 -2.52 3.16
C VAL A 163 4.32 -3.59 3.61
N ILE A 164 3.45 -4.06 2.71
CA ILE A 164 2.55 -5.18 3.00
C ILE A 164 3.35 -6.45 3.29
N PHE A 165 4.36 -6.74 2.46
CA PHE A 165 5.21 -7.91 2.62
C PHE A 165 6.00 -7.90 3.94
N THR A 166 6.60 -6.77 4.30
CA THR A 166 7.32 -6.62 5.57
C THR A 166 6.37 -6.74 6.77
N GLY A 167 5.17 -6.14 6.71
CA GLY A 167 4.13 -6.31 7.73
C GLY A 167 3.71 -7.77 7.92
N ALA A 168 3.54 -8.50 6.81
CA ALA A 168 3.22 -9.92 6.82
C ALA A 168 4.32 -10.76 7.51
N ILE A 169 5.61 -10.50 7.22
CA ILE A 169 6.74 -11.25 7.76
C ILE A 169 6.99 -10.96 9.24
N PHE A 170 7.02 -9.68 9.62
CA PHE A 170 7.47 -9.26 10.95
C PHE A 170 6.60 -9.89 12.05
N PHE A 171 5.28 -9.89 11.87
CA PHE A 171 4.35 -10.48 12.83
C PHE A 171 4.07 -11.97 12.64
N GLY A 172 4.16 -12.47 11.40
CA GLY A 172 4.04 -13.91 11.14
C GLY A 172 5.16 -14.70 11.85
N THR A 173 6.39 -14.21 11.78
CA THR A 173 7.57 -14.87 12.36
C THR A 173 7.54 -14.89 13.88
N SER A 174 7.09 -13.81 14.52
CA SER A 174 6.95 -13.72 15.99
C SER A 174 5.96 -14.74 16.55
N LYS A 175 4.81 -14.92 15.89
CA LYS A 175 3.82 -15.95 16.27
C LYS A 175 4.36 -17.37 16.09
N ASN A 176 5.13 -17.62 15.03
CA ASN A 176 5.68 -18.95 14.79
C ASN A 176 6.72 -19.32 15.87
N LYS A 177 7.61 -18.38 16.25
CA LYS A 177 8.59 -18.59 17.34
C LYS A 177 7.93 -18.91 18.68
N ARG A 178 6.86 -18.19 19.06
CA ARG A 178 6.11 -18.44 20.31
C ARG A 178 5.49 -19.84 20.36
N ILE A 179 4.97 -20.32 19.24
CA ILE A 179 4.32 -21.65 19.16
C ILE A 179 5.35 -22.79 19.12
N VAL A 180 6.48 -22.60 18.43
CA VAL A 180 7.59 -23.57 18.45
C VAL A 180 8.09 -23.75 19.89
N SER A 181 8.20 -22.65 20.65
CA SER A 181 8.53 -22.66 22.08
C SER A 181 7.48 -23.39 22.93
N GLU A 182 6.18 -23.17 22.73
CA GLU A 182 5.14 -23.89 23.50
C GLU A 182 5.09 -25.39 23.18
N LYS A 183 5.28 -25.77 21.91
CA LYS A 183 5.34 -27.18 21.49
C LYS A 183 6.56 -27.90 22.05
N SER A 184 7.74 -27.27 22.06
CA SER A 184 8.94 -27.86 22.66
C SER A 184 8.79 -27.98 24.18
N PHE A 185 8.15 -27.00 24.84
CA PHE A 185 7.87 -27.05 26.27
C PHE A 185 6.91 -28.19 26.65
N HIS A 186 5.81 -28.36 25.89
CA HIS A 186 4.88 -29.48 26.12
C HIS A 186 5.46 -30.85 25.76
N LYS A 187 6.36 -30.94 24.78
CA LYS A 187 7.07 -32.17 24.45
C LYS A 187 8.04 -32.57 25.57
N ASN A 188 8.85 -31.63 26.07
CA ASN A 188 9.73 -31.87 27.23
C ASN A 188 8.96 -32.32 28.48
N LYS A 189 7.79 -31.72 28.74
CA LYS A 189 6.95 -32.11 29.89
C LYS A 189 6.33 -33.51 29.75
N LYS A 190 6.14 -34.00 28.53
CA LYS A 190 5.69 -35.39 28.27
C LYS A 190 6.82 -36.40 28.30
N GLU A 191 8.02 -36.01 27.91
CA GLU A 191 9.20 -36.89 27.89
C GLU A 191 9.92 -36.98 29.25
N ASN A 192 9.75 -36.00 30.14
CA ASN A 192 10.20 -36.04 31.53
C ASN A 192 9.08 -35.60 32.51
N PRO A 193 8.17 -36.51 32.91
CA PRO A 193 7.10 -36.19 33.85
C PRO A 193 7.57 -36.09 35.32
N ILE A 194 8.81 -36.48 35.64
CA ILE A 194 9.34 -36.57 37.00
C ILE A 194 10.38 -35.46 37.24
N ALA A 195 9.90 -34.23 37.42
CA ALA A 195 10.66 -33.14 38.02
C ALA A 195 9.65 -32.10 38.52
N GLY A 196 8.91 -32.50 39.55
CA GLY A 196 8.01 -31.65 40.33
C GLY A 196 8.32 -31.86 41.80
#